data_AF-A0A6L7S6T8-F1
#
_entry.id   AF-A0A6L7S6T8-F1
#
_cell.length_a   1.000
_cell.length_b   1.000
_cell.length_c   1.000
_cell.angle_alpha   90.00
_cell.angle_beta   90.00
_cell.angle_gamma   90.00
#
_symmetry.space_group_name_H-M   'P 1'
#
loop_
_entity.id
_entity.type
_entity.pdbx_description
1 polymer ?
#
loop_
_entity_poly.entity_id
_entity_poly.type
_entity_poly.pdbx_seq_one_letter_code
_entity_poly.pdbx_strand_id
1 'polypeptide(L)' 'MASALEAHHVTPLAKGGAAYDLANLATFCRGCHIEEHRGAAQICREFRLNPVAM' A
#
# COMPACT_ATOMS: atom_id res chain seq x y z
N MET A 1 -11.16 8.47 -15.07
CA MET A 1 -11.57 7.26 -14.32
C MET A 1 -10.72 7.21 -13.07
N ALA A 2 -11.28 7.50 -11.89
CA ALA A 2 -10.53 7.40 -10.64
C ALA A 2 -10.32 5.91 -10.35
N SER A 3 -9.07 5.46 -10.30
CA SER A 3 -8.73 4.09 -9.90
C SER A 3 -9.12 3.88 -8.43
N ALA A 4 -9.80 2.78 -8.10
CA ALA A 4 -10.05 2.43 -6.71
C ALA A 4 -8.72 2.29 -5.96
N LEU A 5 -8.61 2.99 -4.83
CA LEU A 5 -7.48 2.93 -3.92
C LEU A 5 -7.69 1.80 -2.92
N GLU A 6 -6.64 1.04 -2.65
CA GLU A 6 -6.61 -0.12 -1.76
C GLU A 6 -5.54 0.10 -0.69
N ALA A 7 -5.83 -0.34 0.54
CA ALA A 7 -4.85 -0.33 1.62
C ALA A 7 -3.95 -1.56 1.53
N HIS A 8 -2.65 -1.36 1.75
CA HIS A 8 -1.64 -2.41 1.70
C HIS A 8 -0.79 -2.40 2.97
N HIS A 9 -0.55 -3.57 3.56
CA HIS A 9 0.37 -3.71 4.69
C HIS A 9 1.83 -3.72 4.19
N VAL A 10 2.62 -2.70 4.54
CA VAL A 10 4.04 -2.59 4.18
C VAL A 10 4.83 -3.79 4.70
N THR A 11 4.62 -4.14 5.97
CA THR A 11 5.03 -5.41 6.54
C THR A 11 3.80 -6.34 6.57
N PRO A 12 3.82 -7.47 5.85
CA PRO A 12 2.70 -8.41 5.85
C PRO A 12 2.36 -8.92 7.25
N LEU A 13 1.07 -9.13 7.53
CA LEU A 13 0.60 -9.70 8.80
C LEU A 13 1.24 -11.05 9.10
N ALA A 14 1.40 -11.89 8.06
CA ALA A 14 2.06 -13.19 8.17
C ALA A 14 3.54 -13.10 8.60
N LYS A 15 4.17 -11.93 8.48
CA LYS A 15 5.54 -11.64 8.94
C LYS A 15 5.58 -10.85 10.25
N GLY A 16 4.44 -10.73 10.95
CA GLY A 16 4.35 -9.99 12.21
C GLY A 16 4.10 -8.49 12.07
N GLY A 17 3.66 -8.02 10.89
CA GLY A 17 3.28 -6.62 10.71
C GLY A 17 2.08 -6.19 11.57
N ALA A 18 2.10 -4.96 12.07
CA ALA A 18 1.02 -4.40 12.86
C ALA A 18 -0.24 -4.18 12.00
N ALA A 19 -1.38 -4.73 12.43
CA ALA A 19 -2.58 -4.82 11.59
C ALA A 19 -3.24 -3.47 11.27
N TYR A 20 -3.17 -2.52 12.21
CA TYR A 20 -3.88 -1.23 12.13
C TYR A 20 -2.97 -0.03 12.38
N ASP A 21 -1.65 -0.25 12.46
CA ASP A 21 -0.70 0.85 12.56
C ASP A 21 -0.65 1.57 11.21
N LEU A 22 -0.98 2.85 11.20
CA LEU A 22 -0.94 3.68 10.00
C LEU A 22 0.46 3.74 9.40
N ALA A 23 1.52 3.60 10.21
CA ALA A 23 2.89 3.51 9.72
C ALA A 23 3.16 2.20 8.95
N ASN A 24 2.35 1.15 9.17
CA ASN A 24 2.43 -0.12 8.45
C ASN A 24 1.43 -0.19 7.28
N LEU A 25 0.69 0.88 6.98
CA LEU A 25 -0.28 0.92 5.89
C LEU A 25 0.18 1.89 4.80
N ALA A 26 0.10 1.44 3.55
CA ALA A 26 0.26 2.24 2.35
C ALA A 26 -1.04 2.23 1.54
N THR A 27 -1.24 3.24 0.69
CA THR A 27 -2.38 3.32 -0.22
C THR A 27 -1.89 3.16 -1.65
N PHE A 28 -2.40 2.15 -2.36
CA PHE A 28 -2.05 1.87 -3.74
C PHE A 28 -3.29 1.85 -4.63
N CYS A 29 -3.11 2.12 -5.93
CA CYS A 29 -4.13 1.71 -6.90
C CYS A 29 -4.09 0.17 -7.05
N ARG A 30 -5.19 -0.44 -7.49
CA ARG A 30 -5.29 -1.88 -7.68
C ARG A 30 -4.14 -2.51 -8.48
N GLY A 31 -3.66 -1.82 -9.53
CA GLY A 31 -2.54 -2.31 -10.34
C GLY A 31 -1.25 -2.43 -9.54
N CYS A 32 -0.86 -1.36 -8.85
CA CYS A 32 0.33 -1.35 -8.00
C CYS A 32 0.18 -2.30 -6.79
N HIS A 33 -1.02 -2.46 -6.25
CA HIS A 33 -1.27 -3.40 -5.16
C HIS A 33 -1.01 -4.85 -5.58
N ILE A 34 -1.42 -5.24 -6.79
CA ILE A 34 -1.17 -6.58 -7.34
C ILE A 34 0.32 -6.79 -7.62
N GLU A 35 1.02 -5.80 -8.17
CA GLU A 35 2.45 -5.92 -8.49
C GLU A 35 3.31 -6.01 -7.21
N GLU A 36 2.97 -5.24 -6.17
CA GLU A 36 3.63 -5.33 -4.87
C GLU A 36 3.45 -6.73 -4.25
N HIS A 37 2.24 -7.30 -4.33
CA HIS A 37 2.00 -8.68 -3.89
C HIS A 37 2.84 -9.72 -4.63
N ARG A 38 3.24 -9.43 -5.88
CA ARG A 38 4.10 -10.30 -6.70
C ARG A 38 5.59 -10.09 -6.42
N GLY A 39 5.96 -9.16 -5.55
CA GLY A 39 7.36 -8.81 -5.27
C GLY A 39 8.04 -8.03 -6.40
N ALA A 40 7.26 -7.53 -7.37
CA ALA A 40 7.72 -6.58 -8.35
C ALA A 40 7.70 -5.20 -7.68
N ALA A 41 8.75 -4.86 -6.94
CA ALA A 41 8.88 -3.61 -6.20
C ALA A 41 8.82 -2.42 -7.16
N GLN A 42 7.62 -1.94 -7.45
CA GLN A 42 7.40 -0.80 -8.32
C GLN A 42 6.54 0.21 -7.57
N ILE A 43 7.24 1.17 -6.99
CA ILE A 43 6.64 2.31 -6.29
C ILE A 43 5.75 3.04 -7.31
N CYS A 44 4.44 3.01 -7.09
CA CYS A 44 3.46 3.77 -7.86
C CYS A 44 3.82 5.27 -7.78
N ARG A 45 4.46 5.83 -8.81
CA ARG A 45 4.99 7.21 -8.78
C ARG A 45 3.89 8.29 -8.73
N GLU A 46 2.63 7.92 -8.98
CA GLU A 46 1.48 8.84 -8.95
C GLU A 46 0.80 8.97 -7.58
N PHE A 47 1.00 8.03 -6.64
CA PHE A 47 0.22 7.97 -5.40
C PHE A 47 1.06 7.75 -4.14
N ARG A 48 2.30 8.27 -4.10
CA ARG A 48 3.06 8.39 -2.83
C ARG A 48 2.50 9.51 -1.95
N LEU A 49 1.18 9.56 -1.78
CA LEU A 49 0.49 10.44 -0.87
C LEU A 49 0.05 9.57 0.30
N ASN A 50 0.59 9.87 1.48
CA ASN A 50 -0.09 9.56 2.73
C ASN A 50 -0.92 10.81 3.08
N PRO A 51 -2.20 10.90 2.66
CA PRO A 51 -3.06 12.03 3.04
C PRO A 51 -3.64 11.88 4.45
N VAL A 52 -3.24 10.87 5.24
CA VAL A 52 -3.82 10.58 6.56
C VAL A 52 -2.85 10.87 7.71
N ALA A 53 -1.63 11.35 7.41
CA ALA A 53 -0.75 11.94 8.41
C ALA A 53 -1.09 13.44 8.60
N MET A 54 -2.17 13.72 9.32
CA MET A 54 -2.43 15.00 9.99
C MET A 54 -2.44 14.77 11.50
#